data_AF-A0A955PW08-F1
#
_entry.id   AF-A0A955PW08-F1
#
_cell.length_a   1.000
_cell.length_b   1.000
_cell.length_c   1.000
_cell.angle_alpha   90.00
_cell.angle_beta   90.00
_cell.angle_gamma   90.00
#
_symmetry.space_group_name_H-M   'P 1'
#
loop_
_entity.id
_entity.type
_entity.pdbx_description
1 polymer ?
#
loop_
_entity_poly.entity_id
_entity_poly.type
_entity_poly.pdbx_seq_one_letter_code
_entity_poly.pdbx_strand_id
1 'polypeptide(L)' 'YGGTGHTTDWSLAGEVAKAVPMLLAGGLTPENVQEAICQVQPYGVDVSSGVEQSPGRKDPAKIRDFIQSVRLVC' A
#
# COMPACT_ATOMS: atom_id res chain seq x y z
N TYR A 1 -7.66 -7.98 12.09
CA TYR A 1 -8.64 -7.34 11.21
C TYR A 1 -7.87 -6.54 10.16
N GLY A 2 -7.83 -6.99 8.91
CA GLY A 2 -7.10 -6.34 7.83
C GLY A 2 -8.02 -6.11 6.63
N GLY A 3 -7.88 -4.96 5.98
CA GLY A 3 -8.49 -4.67 4.68
C GLY A 3 -10.00 -4.46 4.69
N THR A 4 -10.51 -3.48 5.43
CA THR A 4 -11.95 -3.09 5.39
C THR A 4 -12.35 -2.38 4.10
N GLY A 5 -11.45 -2.23 3.11
CA GLY A 5 -11.73 -1.50 1.86
C GLY A 5 -11.87 0.01 2.04
N HIS A 6 -11.78 0.51 3.26
CA HIS A 6 -11.67 1.94 3.57
C HIS A 6 -10.19 2.32 3.57
N THR A 7 -9.84 3.32 2.79
CA THR A 7 -8.56 4.01 2.87
C THR A 7 -8.35 4.39 4.32
N THR A 8 -7.43 3.68 4.98
CA THR A 8 -7.17 3.87 6.41
C THR A 8 -6.69 5.30 6.60
N ASP A 9 -7.05 5.94 7.72
CA ASP A 9 -6.54 7.25 8.06
C ASP A 9 -5.00 7.20 8.17
N TRP A 10 -4.34 7.57 7.07
CA TRP A 10 -2.89 7.49 6.91
C TRP A 10 -2.15 8.49 7.81
N SER A 11 -2.86 9.43 8.44
CA SER A 11 -2.26 10.39 9.38
C SER A 11 -1.60 9.69 10.57
N LEU A 12 -2.29 8.72 11.19
CA LEU A 12 -1.76 7.97 12.33
C LEU A 12 -0.57 7.08 11.92
N ALA A 13 -0.64 6.48 10.73
CA ALA A 13 0.46 5.68 10.20
C ALA A 13 1.72 6.54 9.96
N GLY A 14 1.55 7.78 9.51
CA GLY A 14 2.65 8.72 9.33
C GLY A 14 3.38 9.07 10.62
N GLU A 15 2.66 9.21 11.74
CA GLU A 15 3.30 9.43 13.05
C GLU A 15 4.12 8.22 13.52
N VAL A 16 3.64 7.00 13.25
CA VAL A 16 4.39 5.77 13.56
C VAL A 16 5.65 5.65 12.70
N ALA A 17 5.55 5.96 11.40
CA ALA A 17 6.66 5.90 10.46
C ALA A 17 7.80 6.87 10.80
N LYS A 18 7.50 8.00 11.45
CA LYS A 18 8.53 8.92 11.99
C LYS A 18 9.31 8.32 13.16
N ALA A 19 8.70 7.43 13.93
CA ALA A 19 9.29 6.87 15.14
C ALA A 19 10.08 5.57 14.87
N VAL A 20 9.59 4.72 13.96
CA VAL A 20 10.19 3.40 13.68
C VAL A 20 10.07 3.02 12.19
N PRO A 21 11.05 2.28 11.64
CA PRO A 21 10.91 1.67 10.32
C PRO A 21 9.74 0.67 10.32
N MET A 22 8.73 0.94 9.49
CA MET A 22 7.52 0.12 9.42
C MET A 22 7.08 -0.20 7.99
N LEU A 23 6.34 -1.31 7.83
CA LEU A 23 5.71 -1.70 6.57
C LEU A 23 4.24 -1.28 6.56
N LEU A 24 3.85 -0.42 5.62
CA LEU A 24 2.46 0.02 5.48
C LEU A 24 1.66 -1.05 4.74
N ALA A 25 0.57 -1.49 5.35
CA ALA A 25 -0.34 -2.49 4.80
C ALA A 25 -1.79 -2.04 4.93
N GLY A 26 -2.68 -2.76 4.24
CA GLY A 26 -4.14 -2.59 4.39
C GLY A 26 -4.75 -1.71 3.31
N GLY A 27 -5.49 -2.33 2.40
CA GLY A 27 -6.25 -1.62 1.36
C GLY A 27 -5.40 -0.94 0.28
N LEU A 28 -4.10 -1.22 0.21
CA LEU A 28 -3.23 -0.69 -0.84
C LEU A 28 -3.57 -1.30 -2.20
N THR A 29 -3.60 -0.47 -3.24
CA THR A 29 -3.87 -0.82 -4.63
C THR A 29 -2.88 -0.07 -5.54
N PRO A 30 -2.73 -0.47 -6.82
CA PRO A 30 -1.88 0.27 -7.77
C PRO A 30 -2.23 1.77 -7.89
N GLU A 31 -3.50 2.11 -7.67
CA GLU A 31 -4.04 3.47 -7.81
C GLU A 31 -3.76 4.36 -6.59
N ASN A 32 -3.60 3.79 -5.39
CA ASN A 32 -3.49 4.57 -4.15
C ASN A 32 -2.11 4.47 -3.47
N VAL A 33 -1.27 3.51 -3.85
CA VAL A 33 0.00 3.25 -3.16
C VAL A 33 0.98 4.42 -3.23
N GLN A 34 0.97 5.18 -4.33
CA GLN A 34 1.84 6.35 -4.48
C GLN A 34 1.48 7.43 -3.45
N GLU A 35 0.20 7.76 -3.32
CA GLU A 35 -0.30 8.71 -2.34
C GLU A 35 -0.02 8.24 -0.91
N ALA A 36 -0.25 6.95 -0.63
CA ALA A 36 0.03 6.34 0.65
C ALA A 36 1.50 6.47 1.07
N ILE A 37 2.45 6.20 0.15
CA ILE A 37 3.87 6.35 0.41
C ILE A 37 4.23 7.83 0.61
N CYS A 38 3.73 8.73 -0.25
CA CYS A 38 3.99 10.17 -0.11
C CYS A 38 3.55 10.71 1.25
N GLN A 39 2.37 10.30 1.72
CA GLN A 39 1.80 10.77 2.98
C GLN A 39 2.43 10.12 4.21
N VAL A 40 2.69 8.81 4.18
CA VAL A 40 3.13 8.04 5.36
C VAL A 40 4.65 7.97 5.46
N GLN A 41 5.38 8.04 4.35
CA GLN A 41 6.83 7.81 4.27
C GLN A 41 7.27 6.50 4.97
N PRO A 42 6.63 5.34 4.69
CA PRO A 42 6.97 4.09 5.35
C PRO A 42 8.30 3.53 4.84
N TYR A 43 8.91 2.60 5.60
CA TYR A 43 10.11 1.89 5.15
C TYR A 43 9.81 0.95 3.97
N GLY A 44 8.57 0.44 3.89
CA GLY A 44 8.10 -0.35 2.75
C GLY A 44 6.59 -0.52 2.77
N VAL A 45 6.06 -1.20 1.77
CA VAL A 45 4.63 -1.48 1.62
C VAL A 45 4.36 -2.97 1.47
N ASP A 46 3.25 -3.45 2.01
CA ASP A 46 2.74 -4.81 1.85
C ASP A 46 1.35 -4.80 1.21
N VAL A 47 1.17 -5.60 0.16
CA VAL A 47 -0.07 -5.68 -0.61
C VAL A 47 -0.51 -7.13 -0.80
N SER A 48 -1.79 -7.38 -0.53
CA SER A 48 -2.41 -8.68 -0.79
C SER A 48 -3.59 -8.56 -1.74
N SER A 49 -4.78 -8.18 -1.26
CA SER A 49 -6.01 -8.18 -2.07
C SER A 49 -6.04 -7.13 -3.18
N GLY A 50 -5.34 -6.01 -3.04
CA GLY A 50 -5.31 -4.94 -4.04
C GLY A 50 -4.66 -5.33 -5.38
N VAL A 51 -3.91 -6.44 -5.42
CA VAL A 51 -3.30 -7.01 -6.63
C VAL A 51 -3.91 -8.36 -7.02
N GLU A 52 -5.11 -8.67 -6.52
CA GLU A 52 -5.85 -9.87 -6.89
C GLU A 52 -6.86 -9.59 -8.03
N GLN A 53 -7.10 -10.58 -8.89
CA GLN A 53 -8.24 -10.56 -9.81
C GLN A 53 -9.52 -11.05 -9.10
N SER A 54 -9.35 -11.98 -8.15
CA SER A 54 -10.38 -12.62 -7.34
C SER A 54 -9.73 -13.14 -6.06
N PRO A 55 -10.46 -13.34 -4.96
CA PRO A 55 -9.89 -13.74 -3.68
C PRO A 55 -8.90 -14.90 -3.80
N GLY A 56 -7.65 -14.68 -3.38
CA GLY A 56 -6.56 -15.67 -3.42
C GLY A 56 -5.90 -15.89 -4.79
N ARG A 57 -6.36 -15.23 -5.86
CA ARG A 57 -5.78 -15.31 -7.21
C ARG A 57 -5.14 -13.98 -7.60
N LYS A 58 -3.81 -13.93 -7.58
CA LYS A 58 -3.02 -12.77 -7.96
C LYS A 58 -3.16 -12.47 -9.46
N ASP A 59 -3.21 -11.18 -9.79
CA ASP A 59 -3.18 -10.67 -11.16
C ASP A 59 -1.76 -10.14 -11.48
N PRO A 60 -1.02 -10.80 -12.40
CA PRO A 60 0.31 -10.35 -12.78
C PRO A 60 0.35 -8.93 -13.34
N ALA A 61 -0.71 -8.45 -14.00
CA ALA A 61 -0.75 -7.07 -14.48
C ALA A 61 -0.81 -6.09 -13.30
N LYS A 62 -1.74 -6.30 -12.37
CA LYS A 62 -1.85 -5.44 -11.17
C LYS A 62 -0.59 -5.47 -10.31
N ILE A 63 0.11 -6.60 -10.21
CA ILE A 63 1.40 -6.67 -9.52
C ILE A 63 2.43 -5.75 -10.19
N ARG A 64 2.53 -5.80 -11.53
CA ARG A 64 3.46 -4.93 -12.26
C ARG A 64 3.10 -3.46 -12.07
N ASP A 65 1.82 -3.12 -12.20
CA ASP A 65 1.33 -1.76 -12.04
C ASP A 65 1.60 -1.25 -10.62
N PHE A 66 1.35 -2.08 -9.59
CA PHE A 66 1.68 -1.76 -8.21
C PHE A 66 3.17 -1.46 -8.01
N ILE A 67 4.05 -2.33 -8.51
CA ILE A 67 5.51 -2.13 -8.42
C ILE A 67 5.94 -0.87 -9.16
N GLN A 68 5.34 -0.58 -10.32
CA GLN A 68 5.62 0.65 -11.06
C GLN A 68 5.18 1.88 -10.27
N SER A 69 3.95 1.91 -9.74
CA SER A 69 3.46 3.01 -8.90
C SER A 69 4.34 3.26 -7.68
N VAL A 70 4.84 2.20 -7.03
CA VAL A 70 5.80 2.32 -5.91
C VAL A 70 7.12 2.95 -6.35
N ARG A 71 7.66 2.55 -7.51
CA ARG A 71 8.96 3.04 -8.02
C ARG A 71 8.91 4.47 -8.57
N LEU A 72 7.72 4.96 -8.90
CA LEU A 72 7.52 6.33 -9.39
C LEU A 72 7.40 7.35 -8.24
N VAL A 73 7.45 6.92 -6.99
CA VAL A 73 7.52 7.83 -5.84
C VAL A 73 8.92 8.47 -5.81
N CYS A 74 8.97 9.80 -5.79
CA CYS A 74 10.19 10.61 -5.72
C CYS A 74 10.80 10.63 -4.31
#